data_AF-A0A447UIT3-F1
#
_entry.id   AF-A0A447UIT3-F1
#
_cell.length_a   1.000
_cell.length_b   1.000
_cell.length_c   1.000
_cell.angle_alpha   90.00
_cell.angle_beta   90.00
_cell.angle_gamma   90.00
#
_symmetry.space_group_name_H-M   'P 1'
#
loop_
_entity.id
_entity.type
_entity.pdbx_description
1 polymer ?
#
loop_
_entity_poly.entity_id
_entity_poly.type
_entity_poly.pdbx_seq_one_letter_code
_entity_poly.pdbx_strand_id
1 'polypeptide(L)' 'MKLKTTLFGNVYQFKDVKEVLAKANELRSGDVLAGVAAESSQERVAAKQVLSEMSVGGYSQQPGDFL' A
#
# COMPACT_ATOMS: atom_id res chain seq x y z
N MET A 1 2.90 2.84 12.83
CA MET A 1 2.34 2.40 11.52
C MET A 1 3.37 2.70 10.44
N LYS A 2 3.67 1.75 9.56
CA LYS A 2 4.54 2.00 8.40
C LYS A 2 3.66 2.41 7.22
N LEU A 3 3.80 3.65 6.75
CA LEU A 3 3.11 4.18 5.55
C LEU A 3 4.09 4.31 4.37
N LYS A 4 5.13 3.48 4.36
CA LYS A 4 6.17 3.49 3.34
C LYS A 4 6.51 2.07 2.94
N THR A 5 6.78 1.85 1.66
CA THR A 5 7.29 0.58 1.14
C THR A 5 8.30 0.84 0.03
N THR A 6 9.16 -0.15 -0.24
CA THR A 6 10.10 -0.09 -1.36
C THR A 6 9.73 -1.18 -2.34
N LEU A 7 9.39 -0.80 -3.58
CA LEU A 7 8.98 -1.72 -4.63
C LEU A 7 9.82 -1.46 -5.88
N PHE A 8 10.41 -2.51 -6.45
CA PHE A 8 11.24 -2.41 -7.67
C PHE A 8 12.37 -1.36 -7.59
N GLY A 9 12.96 -1.15 -6.42
CA GLY A 9 14.02 -0.15 -6.20
C GLY A 9 13.50 1.28 -6.00
N ASN A 10 12.19 1.52 -6.11
CA ASN A 10 11.57 2.81 -5.82
C ASN A 10 10.94 2.82 -4.43
N VAL A 11 11.12 3.91 -3.70
CA VAL A 11 10.50 4.12 -2.39
C VAL A 11 9.18 4.84 -2.58
N TYR A 12 8.09 4.21 -2.15
CA TYR A 12 6.75 4.78 -2.15
C TYR A 12 6.37 5.15 -0.72
N GLN A 13 6.02 6.40 -0.50
CA GLN A 13 5.62 6.93 0.79
C GLN A 13 4.27 7.61 0.67
N PHE A 14 3.38 7.30 1.60
CA PHE A 14 2.03 7.85 1.67
C PHE A 14 1.93 8.75 2.91
N LYS A 15 1.21 9.87 2.81
CA LYS A 15 1.00 10.78 3.94
C LYS A 15 0.16 10.15 5.03
N ASP A 16 -0.94 9.51 4.63
CA ASP A 16 -1.98 9.05 5.56
C ASP A 16 -2.59 7.73 5.10
N VAL A 17 -3.26 7.04 6.04
CA VAL A 17 -4.02 5.80 5.76
C VAL A 17 -5.07 6.01 4.66
N LYS A 18 -5.68 7.20 4.61
CA LYS A 18 -6.67 7.54 3.57
C LYS A 18 -6.06 7.54 2.18
N GLU A 19 -4.83 8.02 2.04
CA GLU A 19 -4.10 8.02 0.77
C GLU A 19 -3.72 6.59 0.36
N VAL A 20 -3.27 5.77 1.31
CA VAL A 20 -3.01 4.34 1.08
C VAL A 20 -4.29 3.65 0.60
N LEU A 21 -5.43 3.86 1.25
CA LEU A 21 -6.71 3.28 0.86
C LEU A 21 -7.16 3.73 -0.53
N ALA A 22 -7.04 5.02 -0.83
CA ALA A 22 -7.40 5.57 -2.14
C ALA A 22 -6.52 4.99 -3.27
N LYS A 23 -5.20 4.97 -3.07
CA LYS A 23 -4.24 4.47 -4.05
C LYS A 23 -4.23 2.93 -4.17
N ALA A 24 -4.59 2.21 -3.11
CA ALA A 24 -4.72 0.75 -3.13
C ALA A 24 -6.00 0.27 -3.82
N ASN A 25 -7.04 1.09 -3.82
CA ASN A 25 -8.33 0.75 -4.42
C ASN A 25 -8.27 0.81 -5.97
N GLU A 26 -9.25 0.19 -6.61
CA GLU A 26 -9.41 0.30 -8.06
C GLU A 26 -9.87 1.70 -8.44
N LEU A 27 -9.39 2.19 -9.59
CA LEU A 27 -9.66 3.54 -10.10
C LEU A 27 -11.18 3.72 -10.25
N ARG A 28 -11.83 4.43 -9.34
CA ARG A 28 -13.22 4.88 -9.54
C ARG A 28 -13.18 6.27 -10.15
N SER A 29 -14.13 6.59 -11.04
CA SER A 29 -14.16 7.89 -11.72
C SER A 29 -14.20 9.09 -10.76
N GLY A 30 -14.66 8.90 -9.52
CA GLY A 30 -14.61 9.93 -8.46
C GLY A 30 -13.20 10.20 -7.91
N ASP A 31 -12.32 9.21 -7.87
CA ASP A 31 -10.95 9.34 -7.37
C ASP A 31 -10.04 10.05 -8.38
N VAL A 32 -10.35 9.92 -9.68
CA VAL A 32 -9.66 10.63 -10.77
C VAL A 32 -9.96 12.13 -10.70
N LEU A 33 -11.22 12.50 -10.46
CA LEU A 33 -11.63 13.90 -10.30
C LEU A 33 -11.05 14.54 -9.02
N ALA A 34 -10.79 13.75 -7.99
CA ALA A 34 -10.20 14.20 -6.74
C ALA A 34 -8.66 14.16 -6.71
N GLY A 35 -8.00 13.64 -7.76
CA GLY A 35 -6.54 13.54 -7.83
C GLY A 35 -5.91 12.59 -6.79
N VAL A 36 -6.69 11.64 -6.26
CA VAL A 36 -6.26 10.71 -5.21
C VAL A 36 -5.95 9.30 -5.75
N ALA A 37 -6.12 9.11 -7.05
CA ALA A 37 -5.80 7.86 -7.73
C ALA A 37 -4.28 7.63 -7.79
N ALA A 38 -3.87 6.35 -7.80
CA ALA A 38 -2.47 6.00 -8.04
C ALA A 38 -2.05 6.38 -9.47
N GLU A 39 -0.90 7.02 -9.61
CA GLU A 39 -0.37 7.48 -10.90
C GLU A 39 0.13 6.32 -11.79
N SER A 40 0.43 5.18 -11.16
CA SER A 40 0.92 3.98 -11.84
C SER A 40 0.45 2.70 -11.17
N SER A 41 0.39 1.62 -11.95
CA SER A 41 0.16 0.25 -11.46
C SER A 41 1.13 -0.12 -10.33
N GLN A 42 2.39 0.32 -10.40
CA GLN A 42 3.40 0.06 -9.36
C GLN A 42 3.05 0.75 -8.04
N GLU A 43 2.60 2.01 -8.11
CA GLU A 43 2.18 2.77 -6.92
C GLU A 43 0.94 2.13 -6.28
N ARG A 44 -0.01 1.63 -7.09
CA ARG A 44 -1.17 0.88 -6.60
C ARG A 44 -0.77 -0.40 -5.86
N VAL A 45 0.19 -1.15 -6.40
CA VAL A 45 0.71 -2.36 -5.75
C VAL A 45 1.42 -2.01 -4.45
N ALA A 46 2.22 -0.95 -4.44
CA ALA A 46 2.87 -0.43 -3.23
C ALA A 46 1.85 -0.03 -2.16
N ALA A 47 0.77 0.65 -2.54
CA ALA A 47 -0.31 1.01 -1.63
C ALA A 47 -1.03 -0.22 -1.07
N LYS A 48 -1.31 -1.24 -1.89
CA LYS A 48 -1.89 -2.52 -1.44
C LYS A 48 -0.97 -3.26 -0.47
N GLN A 49 0.34 -3.24 -0.71
CA GLN A 49 1.34 -3.83 0.19
C GLN A 49 1.31 -3.13 1.55
N VAL A 50 1.39 -1.80 1.57
CA VAL A 50 1.31 -1.01 2.81
C VAL A 50 -0.01 -1.26 3.53
N LEU A 51 -1.13 -1.31 2.81
CA LEU A 51 -2.44 -1.61 3.39
C LEU A 51 -2.49 -3.00 4.03
N SER A 52 -1.91 -4.02 3.38
CA SER A 52 -1.83 -5.37 3.91
C SER A 52 -0.97 -5.44 5.17
N GLU A 53 0.17 -4.74 5.19
CA GLU A 53 1.04 -4.63 6.37
C GLU A 53 0.38 -3.85 7.52
N MET A 54 -0.56 -2.94 7.22
CA MET A 54 -1.34 -2.22 8.23
C MET A 54 -2.51 -3.04 8.77
N SER A 55 -3.15 -3.87 7.95
CA SER A 55 -4.30 -4.69 8.35
C SER A 55 -3.89 -6.00 9.02
N VAL A 56 -2.67 -6.49 8.78
CA VAL A 56 -2.09 -7.64 9.50
C VAL A 56 -1.60 -7.18 10.88
N GLY A 57 -2.55 -6.83 11.73
CA GLY A 57 -2.35 -6.98 13.18
C GLY A 57 -2.44 -8.47 13.52
N GLY A 58 -1.32 -9.18 13.47
CA GLY A 58 -1.19 -10.41 14.27
C GLY A 58 -0.63 -11.68 13.63
N TYR A 59 -0.26 -11.73 12.34
CA TYR A 59 0.40 -12.92 11.80
C TYR A 59 1.53 -12.55 10.86
N SER A 60 2.59 -11.98 11.42
CA SER A 60 3.93 -12.22 10.87
C SER A 60 4.20 -13.71 11.06
N GLN A 61 3.86 -14.56 10.09
CA GLN A 61 4.51 -15.85 10.00
C GLN A 61 5.99 -15.55 9.80
N GLN A 62 6.76 -15.67 10.89
CA GLN A 62 8.20 -15.78 10.82
C GLN A 62 8.49 -17.10 10.09
N PRO A 63 9.12 -17.11 8.90
CA PRO A 63 9.62 -18.35 8.33
C PRO A 63 10.92 -18.67 9.07
N GLY A 64 10.82 -19.37 10.21
CA GLY A 64 12.02 -19.64 11.00
C GLY A 64 11.80 -20.39 12.29
N ASP A 65 11.07 -21.50 12.28
CA ASP A 65 11.22 -22.55 13.30
C ASP A 65 10.73 -23.90 12.73
N PHE A 66 11.49 -24.45 11.79
CA PHE A 66 11.47 -25.87 11.45
C PHE A 66 12.90 -26.37 11.63
N LEU A 67 13.30 -26.55 12.89
CA LEU A 67 14.44 -27.39 13.28
C LEU A 67 14.04 -28.20 14.50
#